data_AF-A0A2T6C8T1-F1
#
_entry.id   AF-A0A2T6C8T1-F1
#
_cell.length_a   1.000
_cell.length_b   1.000
_cell.length_c   1.000
_cell.angle_alpha   90.00
_cell.angle_beta   90.00
_cell.angle_gamma   90.00
#
_symmetry.space_group_name_H-M   'P 1'
#
loop_
_entity.id
_entity.type
_entity.pdbx_description
1 polymer ?
#
loop_
_entity_poly.entity_id
_entity_poly.type
_entity_poly.pdbx_seq_one_letter_code
_entity_poly.pdbx_strand_id
1 'polypeptide(L)' 'MTDMKLGEQTPNLSLTSVTGDPMNLDEQRRQNGHWQLLLFFRGAW' A
#
# COMPACT_ATOMS: atom_id res chain seq x y z
N MET A 1 4.25 -8.38 -13.85
CA MET A 1 3.05 -8.09 -13.05
C MET A 1 3.16 -8.96 -11.81
N THR A 2 2.96 -8.37 -10.63
CA THR A 2 3.00 -9.13 -9.38
C THR A 2 1.60 -9.64 -9.10
N ASP A 3 1.42 -10.96 -9.11
CA ASP A 3 0.15 -11.57 -8.70
C ASP A 3 0.07 -11.54 -7.17
N MET A 4 -1.03 -11.03 -6.62
CA MET A 4 -1.30 -11.06 -5.18
C MET A 4 -2.28 -12.18 -4.88
N LYS A 5 -1.92 -13.09 -3.97
CA LYS A 5 -2.77 -14.22 -3.56
C LYS A 5 -3.08 -14.17 -2.08
N LEU A 6 -4.20 -14.79 -1.70
CA LEU A 6 -4.60 -14.90 -0.30
C LEU A 6 -3.59 -15.76 0.47
N GLY A 7 -3.20 -15.28 1.67
CA GLY A 7 -2.22 -15.95 2.52
C GLY A 7 -0.76 -15.65 2.17
N GLU A 8 -0.48 -15.00 1.05
CA GLU A 8 0.86 -14.51 0.71
C GLU A 8 1.11 -13.13 1.31
N GLN A 9 2.37 -12.85 1.65
CA GLN A 9 2.76 -11.54 2.16
C GLN A 9 2.63 -10.50 1.05
N THR A 10 1.89 -9.42 1.31
CA THR A 10 1.81 -8.28 0.39
C THR A 10 3.22 -7.71 0.16
N PRO A 11 3.63 -7.43 -1.08
CA PRO A 11 4.91 -6.78 -1.35
C PRO A 11 4.95 -5.41 -0.67
N ASN A 12 6.14 -4.97 -0.28
CA ASN A 12 6.31 -3.60 0.21
C ASN A 12 6.10 -2.63 -0.96
N LEU A 13 5.26 -1.63 -0.73
CA LEU A 13 4.90 -0.61 -1.71
C LEU A 13 5.39 0.74 -1.20
N SER A 14 6.04 1.50 -2.08
CA SER A 14 6.39 2.89 -1.84
C SER A 14 5.63 3.74 -2.85
N LEU A 15 4.73 4.58 -2.34
CA LEU A 15 3.86 5.45 -3.14
C LEU A 15 4.06 6.90 -2.71
N THR A 16 3.80 7.83 -3.60
CA THR A 16 3.74 9.25 -3.25
C THR A 16 2.33 9.57 -2.76
N SER A 17 2.22 10.21 -1.60
CA SER A 17 0.94 10.68 -1.06
C SER A 17 0.39 11.84 -1.91
N VAL A 18 -0.85 12.24 -1.62
CA VAL A 18 -1.45 13.45 -2.21
C VAL A 18 -0.71 14.74 -1.84
N THR A 19 0.10 14.73 -0.78
CA THR A 19 0.94 15.87 -0.36
C THR A 19 2.32 15.87 -1.01
N GLY A 20 2.68 14.82 -1.77
CA GLY A 20 4.00 14.68 -2.37
C GLY A 20 5.01 13.92 -1.49
N ASP A 21 4.63 13.54 -0.28
CA ASP A 21 5.49 12.82 0.65
C ASP A 21 5.59 11.33 0.26
N PRO A 22 6.76 10.69 0.42
CA PRO A 22 6.88 9.26 0.22
C PRO A 22 6.14 8.51 1.34
N MET A 23 5.37 7.50 0.96
CA MET A 23 4.60 6.64 1.84
C MET A 23 5.02 5.19 1.63
N ASN A 24 5.55 4.56 2.68
CA ASN A 24 5.95 3.16 2.68
C ASN A 24 4.92 2.30 3.43
N LEU A 25 4.43 1.25 2.80
CA LEU A 25 3.42 0.37 3.37
C LEU A 25 3.90 -0.32 4.66
N ASP A 26 5.14 -0.81 4.67
CA ASP A 26 5.70 -1.51 5.84
C ASP A 26 5.86 -0.60 7.06
N GLU A 27 6.25 0.66 6.85
CA GLU A 27 6.34 1.65 7.93
C GLU A 27 4.95 1.97 8.49
N GLN A 28 3.96 2.14 7.60
CA GLN A 28 2.58 2.39 8.00
C GLN A 28 1.99 1.21 8.80
N ARG A 29 2.32 -0.03 8.42
CA ARG A 29 1.90 -1.25 9.15
C ARG A 29 2.48 -1.28 10.56
N ARG A 30 3.78 -0.99 10.70
CA ARG A 30 4.46 -0.97 12.00
C ARG A 30 3.91 0.10 12.94
N GLN A 31 3.55 1.26 12.39
CA GLN A 31 3.03 2.37 13.19
C GLN A 31 1.60 2.15 13.65
N ASN A 32 0.74 1.59 12.79
CA ASN A 32 -0.70 1.57 13.05
C ASN A 32 -1.23 0.20 13.50
N GLY A 33 -0.54 -0.92 13.26
CA GLY A 33 -0.93 -2.26 13.76
C GLY A 33 -2.33 -2.77 13.38
N HIS A 34 -3.09 -2.00 12.60
CA HIS A 34 -4.47 -2.26 12.23
C HIS A 34 -4.56 -2.93 10.85
N TRP A 35 -5.72 -3.52 10.57
CA TRP A 35 -6.04 -4.03 9.24
C TRP A 35 -6.01 -2.90 8.20
N GLN A 36 -5.53 -3.23 7.01
CA GLN A 36 -5.36 -2.27 5.90
C GLN A 36 -6.17 -2.73 4.69
N LEU A 37 -6.86 -1.79 4.05
CA LEU A 37 -7.57 -1.98 2.79
C LEU A 37 -6.85 -1.20 1.69
N LEU A 38 -6.37 -1.90 0.66
CA LEU A 38 -5.74 -1.31 -0.51
C LEU A 38 -6.75 -1.29 -1.67
N LEU A 39 -7.04 -0.09 -2.18
CA LEU A 39 -7.92 0.11 -3.33
C LEU A 39 -7.11 0.68 -4.50
N PHE A 40 -7.16 0.01 -5.64
CA PHE A 40 -6.51 0.45 -6.87
C PHE A 40 -7.54 1.04 -7.83
N PHE A 41 -7.26 2.25 -8.32
CA PHE A 41 -8.02 2.91 -9.38
C PHE A 41 -7.14 3.06 -10.61
N ARG A 42 -7.70 2.85 -11.80
CA ARG A 42 -6.96 2.97 -13.07
C ARG A 42 -6.55 4.43 -13.39
N GLY A 43 -7.17 5.41 -12.74
CA GLY A 43 -6.86 6.82 -12.86
C GLY A 43 -7.82 7.63 -12.00
N ALA A 44 -7.42 8.85 -11.66
CA ALA A 44 -8.30 9.88 -11.13
C ALA A 44 -8.64 10.85 -12.27
N TRP A 45 -9.85 11.40 -12.27
CA TRP A 45 -10.26 12.43 -13.22
C TRP A 45 -9.85 13.81 -12.72
#